data_AF-A0A2J0KXB5-F1
#
_entry.id   AF-A0A2J0KXB5-F1
#
_cell.length_a   1.000
_cell.length_b   1.000
_cell.length_c   1.000
_cell.angle_alpha   90.00
_cell.angle_beta   90.00
_cell.angle_gamma   90.00
#
_symmetry.space_group_name_H-M   'P 1'
#
loop_
_entity.id
_entity.type
_entity.pdbx_description
1 polymer ?
#
loop_
_entity_poly.entity_id
_entity_poly.type
_entity_poly.pdbx_seq_one_letter_code
_entity_poly.pdbx_strand_id
1 'polypeptide(L)'
;MEWETLDKLIDELESMIDLKTGRGFSGVVTVFVPTSVTWGDIWAKAAEIQNGFKGIRYPTKVQREEAWQRFNSLRDDASRLGKDERDSLRWRSGSLKSEILSKVESARPDTFFGSHLVNIEEMKALSGVLHESGEILNEHKKEMLGEHKQECFEAIQRMREVHDVWWDKFKEEKSKRHDDFQARVRRNLEANHERHRKATDALEHCRAKADELRSQIASAWNDDWADRAEGWLSKLEDKIADIERSIEQIEDWIREDESKLQ
;
A
#
# COMPACT_ATOMS: atom_id res chain seq x y z
N MET A 1 35.97 49.43 22.51
CA MET A 1 36.46 48.04 22.51
C MET A 1 37.98 48.15 22.44
N GLU A 2 38.68 47.58 23.40
CA GLU A 2 40.15 47.55 23.39
C GLU A 2 40.64 46.47 22.42
N TRP A 3 41.87 46.61 21.90
CA TRP A 3 42.44 45.64 20.95
C TRP A 3 42.54 44.23 21.55
N GLU A 4 42.83 44.11 22.85
CA GLU A 4 42.82 42.83 23.57
C GLU A 4 41.43 42.16 23.59
N THR A 5 40.37 42.97 23.58
CA THR A 5 39.01 42.44 23.50
C THR A 5 38.74 41.88 22.12
N LEU A 6 39.24 42.53 21.06
CA LEU A 6 39.11 42.05 19.69
C LEU A 6 39.87 40.74 19.47
N ASP A 7 41.08 40.61 20.01
CA ASP A 7 41.86 39.37 19.94
C ASP A 7 41.14 38.22 20.66
N LYS A 8 40.53 38.47 21.83
CA LYS A 8 39.68 37.48 22.50
C LYS A 8 38.48 37.05 21.65
N LEU A 9 37.85 37.97 20.91
CA LEU A 9 36.76 37.61 19.99
C LEU A 9 37.25 36.71 18.84
N ILE A 10 38.48 36.92 18.36
CA ILE A 10 39.11 36.06 17.34
C ILE A 10 39.40 34.66 17.91
N ASP A 11 39.91 34.57 19.13
CA ASP A 11 40.12 33.29 19.83
C ASP A 11 38.79 32.54 20.06
N GLU A 12 37.72 33.27 20.39
CA GLU A 12 36.37 32.72 20.53
C GLU A 12 35.83 32.20 19.19
N LEU A 13 36.06 32.91 18.07
CA LEU A 13 35.65 32.46 16.74
C LEU A 13 36.35 31.16 16.35
N GLU A 14 37.65 31.05 16.61
CA GLU A 14 38.42 29.82 16.40
C GLU A 14 37.83 28.66 17.21
N SER A 15 37.59 28.88 18.50
CA SER A 15 36.97 27.90 19.39
C SER A 15 35.57 27.46 18.92
N MET A 16 34.78 28.38 18.36
CA MET A 16 33.46 28.07 17.79
C MET A 16 33.56 27.20 16.53
N ILE A 17 34.54 27.46 15.65
CA ILE A 17 34.79 26.66 14.44
C ILE A 17 35.24 25.24 14.83
N ASP A 18 36.15 25.14 15.79
CA ASP A 18 36.65 23.86 16.30
C ASP A 18 35.53 23.03 16.95
N LEU A 19 34.70 23.67 17.78
CA LEU A 19 33.55 23.00 18.41
C LEU A 19 32.52 22.53 17.36
N LYS A 20 32.24 23.34 16.33
CA LYS A 20 31.31 22.98 15.24
C LYS A 20 31.82 21.82 14.41
N THR A 21 33.13 21.73 14.19
CA THR A 21 33.75 20.74 13.29
C THR A 21 34.33 19.53 14.01
N GLY A 22 34.40 19.54 15.33
CA GLY A 22 35.02 18.48 16.12
C GLY A 22 36.54 18.40 15.94
N ARG A 23 37.17 19.43 15.36
CA ARG A 23 38.63 19.53 15.30
C ARG A 23 39.13 19.92 16.69
N GLY A 24 39.68 18.94 17.41
CA GLY A 24 40.66 19.10 18.48
C GLY A 24 40.44 20.24 19.48
N PHE A 25 39.98 19.90 20.68
CA PHE A 25 40.05 20.77 21.86
C PHE A 25 41.53 21.02 22.23
N SER A 26 42.14 22.06 21.65
CA SER A 26 43.51 22.48 21.94
C SER A 26 43.49 23.69 22.90
N GLY A 27 43.28 23.43 24.18
CA GLY A 27 43.43 24.47 25.22
C GLY A 27 42.22 24.66 26.13
N VAL A 28 42.52 24.77 27.43
CA VAL A 28 41.55 25.07 28.50
C VAL A 28 41.06 26.51 28.33
N VAL A 29 39.86 26.71 27.78
CA VAL A 29 39.22 28.03 27.73
C VAL A 29 38.00 28.04 28.67
N THR A 30 38.08 28.91 29.68
CA THR A 30 37.06 29.19 30.71
C THR A 30 35.98 30.17 30.22
N VAL A 31 35.48 29.98 29.00
CA VAL A 31 34.41 30.82 28.42
C VAL A 31 33.20 29.94 28.10
N PHE A 32 32.01 30.44 28.41
CA PHE A 32 30.73 29.75 28.32
C PHE A 32 30.36 29.53 26.85
N VAL A 33 30.89 28.49 26.21
CA VAL A 33 30.54 28.15 24.82
C VAL A 33 29.19 27.39 24.82
N PRO A 34 28.20 27.77 23.98
CA PRO A 34 26.94 27.05 23.87
C PRO A 34 27.16 25.57 23.53
N THR A 35 26.32 24.69 24.07
CA THR A 35 26.37 23.24 23.84
C THR A 35 26.15 22.82 22.38
N SER A 36 25.66 23.73 21.53
CA SER A 36 25.63 23.57 20.08
C SER A 36 25.90 24.90 19.39
N VAL A 37 26.94 24.98 18.56
CA VAL A 37 27.24 26.14 17.70
C VAL A 37 26.71 25.86 16.31
N THR A 38 26.00 26.83 15.72
CA THR A 38 25.56 26.78 14.32
C THR A 38 26.47 27.62 13.43
N TRP A 39 26.45 27.38 12.11
CA TRP A 39 27.14 28.28 11.18
C TRP A 39 26.62 29.72 11.27
N GLY A 40 25.34 29.92 11.60
CA GLY A 40 24.77 31.25 11.82
C GLY A 40 25.47 32.01 12.95
N ASP A 41 25.77 31.32 14.05
CA ASP A 41 26.49 31.91 15.20
C ASP A 41 27.93 32.28 14.82
N ILE A 42 28.63 31.41 14.08
CA ILE A 42 29.98 31.66 13.56
C ILE A 42 29.99 32.90 12.66
N TRP A 43 29.02 33.02 11.75
CA TRP A 43 28.93 34.17 10.85
C TRP A 43 28.53 35.46 11.57
N ALA A 44 27.68 35.39 12.60
CA ALA A 44 27.36 36.53 13.45
C ALA A 44 28.61 37.02 14.21
N LYS A 45 29.40 36.09 14.75
CA LYS A 45 30.67 36.39 15.44
C LYS A 45 31.70 36.99 14.49
N ALA A 46 31.83 36.45 13.28
CA ALA A 46 32.71 37.00 12.26
C ALA A 46 32.30 38.44 11.87
N ALA A 47 30.99 38.74 11.79
CA ALA A 47 30.50 40.08 11.54
C ALA A 47 30.80 41.06 12.70
N GLU A 48 30.71 40.60 13.96
CA GLU A 48 31.10 41.37 15.14
C GLU A 48 32.59 41.76 15.09
N ILE A 49 33.48 40.78 14.84
CA ILE A 49 34.93 40.99 14.73
C ILE A 49 35.24 41.95 13.59
N GLN A 50 34.64 41.74 12.41
CA GLN A 50 34.83 42.61 11.24
C GLN A 50 34.44 44.07 11.54
N ASN A 51 33.39 44.30 12.33
CA ASN A 51 33.01 45.64 12.77
C ASN A 51 33.99 46.20 13.81
N GLY A 52 34.54 45.37 14.71
CA GLY A 52 35.57 45.76 15.67
C GLY A 52 36.82 46.38 15.03
N PHE A 53 37.27 45.84 13.89
CA PHE A 53 38.44 46.37 13.17
C PHE A 53 38.29 47.81 12.62
N LYS A 54 37.07 48.35 12.53
CA LYS A 54 36.81 49.70 11.97
C LYS A 54 37.20 50.86 12.90
N GLY A 55 37.27 50.62 14.21
CA GLY A 55 37.47 51.69 15.21
C GLY A 55 38.62 51.45 16.20
N ILE A 56 39.34 50.34 16.08
CA ILE A 56 40.33 49.90 17.08
C ILE A 56 41.74 50.27 16.65
N ARG A 57 42.52 50.78 17.60
CA ARG A 57 43.93 51.12 17.44
C ARG A 57 44.79 50.10 18.17
N TYR A 58 45.44 49.23 17.42
CA TYR A 58 46.46 48.32 17.96
C TYR A 58 47.74 49.09 18.35
N PRO A 59 48.57 48.53 19.26
CA PRO A 59 49.83 49.15 19.67
C PRO A 59 50.78 49.37 18.48
N THR A 60 50.81 48.41 17.55
CA THR A 60 51.61 48.50 16.32
C THR A 60 50.78 48.16 15.09
N LYS A 61 51.20 48.68 13.92
CA LYS A 61 50.60 48.30 12.63
C LYS A 61 50.78 46.81 12.32
N VAL A 62 51.91 46.23 12.74
CA VAL A 62 52.23 44.82 12.52
C VAL A 62 51.24 43.92 13.25
N GLN A 63 51.01 44.15 14.55
CA GLN A 63 50.03 43.39 15.34
C GLN A 63 48.61 43.48 14.77
N ARG A 64 48.21 44.66 14.26
CA ARG A 64 46.91 44.81 13.59
C ARG A 64 46.81 43.92 12.35
N GLU A 65 47.87 43.89 11.56
CA GLU A 65 47.92 43.10 10.32
C GLU A 65 47.91 41.59 10.64
N GLU A 66 48.68 41.15 11.64
CA GLU A 66 48.68 39.76 12.11
C GLU A 66 47.29 39.31 12.59
N ALA A 67 46.63 40.12 13.43
CA ALA A 67 45.27 39.83 13.89
C ALA A 67 44.27 39.80 12.73
N TRP A 68 44.40 40.72 11.77
CA TRP A 68 43.55 40.75 10.57
C TRP A 68 43.75 39.52 9.68
N GLN A 69 44.99 39.08 9.49
CA GLN A 69 45.31 37.88 8.73
C GLN A 69 44.76 36.63 9.40
N ARG A 70 44.93 36.51 10.73
CA ARG A 70 44.37 35.40 11.52
C ARG A 70 42.85 35.34 11.39
N PHE A 71 42.16 36.48 11.54
CA PHE A 71 40.72 36.56 11.38
C PHE A 71 40.25 36.14 9.97
N ASN A 72 40.90 36.62 8.91
CA ASN A 72 40.53 36.23 7.54
C ASN A 72 40.77 34.75 7.28
N SER A 73 41.88 34.17 7.79
CA SER A 73 42.15 32.74 7.69
C SER A 73 41.03 31.91 8.33
N LEU A 74 40.59 32.28 9.54
CA LEU A 74 39.49 31.61 10.23
C LEU A 74 38.18 31.74 9.45
N ARG A 75 37.91 32.91 8.86
CA ARG A 75 36.70 33.15 8.06
C ARG A 75 36.70 32.32 6.78
N ASP A 76 37.83 32.21 6.10
CA ASP A 76 37.96 31.42 4.87
C ASP A 76 37.87 29.92 5.17
N ASP A 77 38.45 29.47 6.30
CA ASP A 77 38.31 28.11 6.81
C ASP A 77 36.85 27.78 7.15
N ALA A 78 36.16 28.67 7.88
CA ALA A 78 34.73 28.55 8.16
C ALA A 78 33.89 28.49 6.87
N SER A 79 34.22 29.33 5.88
CA SER A 79 33.54 29.32 4.59
C SER A 79 33.72 27.99 3.85
N ARG A 80 34.95 27.45 3.83
CA ARG A 80 35.25 26.17 3.18
C ARG A 80 34.51 25.03 3.86
N LEU A 81 34.61 24.95 5.19
CA LEU A 81 33.97 23.90 6.00
C LEU A 81 32.43 23.96 5.89
N GLY A 82 31.85 25.16 5.93
CA GLY A 82 30.41 25.32 5.77
C GLY A 82 29.91 24.95 4.37
N LYS A 83 30.73 25.19 3.33
CA LYS A 83 30.45 24.71 1.98
C LYS A 83 30.54 23.18 1.90
N ASP A 84 31.59 22.59 2.45
CA ASP A 84 31.79 21.14 2.47
C ASP A 84 30.65 20.42 3.21
N GLU A 85 30.18 20.94 4.35
CA GLU A 85 29.03 20.38 5.08
C GLU A 85 27.76 20.43 4.23
N ARG A 86 27.49 21.58 3.58
CA ARG A 86 26.33 21.76 2.71
C ARG A 86 26.38 20.84 1.49
N ASP A 87 27.53 20.74 0.84
CA ASP A 87 27.73 19.88 -0.33
C ASP A 87 27.59 18.40 0.09
N SER A 88 28.09 18.02 1.27
CA SER A 88 27.89 16.68 1.82
C SER A 88 26.42 16.34 2.09
N LEU A 89 25.66 17.30 2.64
CA LEU A 89 24.22 17.14 2.89
C LEU A 89 23.46 17.00 1.58
N ARG A 90 23.80 17.84 0.58
CA ARG A 90 23.19 17.80 -0.74
C ARG A 90 23.44 16.45 -1.42
N TRP A 91 24.68 15.95 -1.35
CA TRP A 91 25.05 14.65 -1.90
C TRP A 91 24.31 13.50 -1.20
N ARG A 92 24.33 13.44 0.14
CA ARG A 92 23.62 12.40 0.91
C ARG A 92 22.13 12.43 0.63
N SER A 93 21.54 13.62 0.66
CA SER A 93 20.11 13.78 0.37
C SER A 93 19.76 13.35 -1.05
N GLY A 94 20.61 13.62 -2.04
CA GLY A 94 20.42 13.17 -3.42
C GLY A 94 20.53 11.66 -3.58
N SER A 95 21.47 11.04 -2.86
CA SER A 95 21.62 9.57 -2.82
C SER A 95 20.38 8.90 -2.24
N LEU A 96 19.94 9.35 -1.06
CA LEU A 96 18.73 8.85 -0.39
C LEU A 96 17.48 9.03 -1.27
N LYS A 97 17.34 10.19 -1.90
CA LYS A 97 16.26 10.44 -2.86
C LYS A 97 16.26 9.40 -3.97
N SER A 98 17.41 9.17 -4.61
CA SER A 98 17.52 8.24 -5.74
C SER A 98 17.19 6.81 -5.33
N GLU A 99 17.64 6.38 -4.14
CA GLU A 99 17.32 5.08 -3.57
C GLU A 99 15.81 4.91 -3.32
N ILE A 100 15.18 5.86 -2.64
CA ILE A 100 13.75 5.81 -2.34
C ILE A 100 12.95 5.79 -3.65
N LEU A 101 13.26 6.68 -4.60
CA LEU A 101 12.54 6.72 -5.87
C LEU A 101 12.74 5.45 -6.70
N SER A 102 13.93 4.86 -6.68
CA SER A 102 14.17 3.58 -7.34
C SER A 102 13.35 2.46 -6.71
N LYS A 103 13.22 2.41 -5.38
CA LYS A 103 12.38 1.42 -4.69
C LYS A 103 10.89 1.65 -4.99
N VAL A 104 10.43 2.90 -5.00
CA VAL A 104 9.05 3.25 -5.38
C VAL A 104 8.75 2.77 -6.81
N GLU A 105 9.66 2.99 -7.77
CA GLU A 105 9.44 2.50 -9.13
C GLU A 105 9.42 0.96 -9.19
N SER A 106 10.27 0.28 -8.40
CA SER A 106 10.24 -1.19 -8.33
C SER A 106 8.98 -1.77 -7.67
N ALA A 107 8.25 -0.95 -6.90
CA ALA A 107 6.95 -1.32 -6.33
C ALA A 107 5.82 -1.21 -7.35
N ARG A 108 6.08 -0.75 -8.57
CA ARG A 108 5.05 -0.59 -9.59
C ARG A 108 4.49 -1.94 -10.04
N PRO A 109 3.16 -2.14 -10.01
CA PRO A 109 2.57 -3.34 -10.58
C PRO A 109 2.64 -3.31 -12.11
N ASP A 110 3.23 -4.36 -12.69
CA ASP A 110 3.26 -4.54 -14.14
C ASP A 110 1.83 -4.66 -14.68
N THR A 111 1.41 -3.62 -15.39
CA THR A 111 0.09 -3.52 -16.00
C THR A 111 0.26 -3.53 -17.50
N PHE A 112 0.17 -4.71 -18.11
CA PHE A 112 0.18 -4.86 -19.57
C PHE A 112 -1.27 -4.95 -20.08
N PHE A 113 -1.69 -3.98 -20.90
CA PHE A 113 -2.95 -4.00 -21.67
C PHE A 113 -4.21 -4.43 -20.89
N GLY A 114 -4.47 -3.82 -19.71
CA GLY A 114 -5.73 -4.03 -18.99
C GLY A 114 -5.96 -5.44 -18.45
N SER A 115 -4.97 -6.33 -18.55
CA SER A 115 -4.93 -7.61 -17.86
C SER A 115 -4.03 -7.47 -16.64
N HIS A 116 -4.59 -7.69 -15.45
CA HIS A 116 -3.83 -7.73 -14.21
C HIS A 116 -2.95 -8.99 -14.21
N LEU A 117 -1.72 -8.89 -14.73
CA LEU A 117 -0.71 -9.96 -14.67
C LEU A 117 -0.25 -10.22 -13.24
N VAL A 118 -0.29 -9.19 -12.40
CA VAL A 118 0.11 -9.26 -10.99
C VAL A 118 -0.94 -10.04 -10.21
N ASN A 119 -0.52 -11.12 -9.55
CA ASN A 119 -1.39 -11.88 -8.65
C ASN A 119 -1.42 -11.25 -7.23
N ILE A 120 -2.27 -11.80 -6.34
CA ILE A 120 -2.44 -11.27 -4.97
C ILE A 120 -1.13 -11.29 -4.17
N GLU A 121 -0.32 -12.34 -4.32
CA GLU A 121 0.93 -12.50 -3.58
C GLU A 121 1.98 -11.51 -4.06
N GLU A 122 2.09 -11.33 -5.38
CA GLU A 122 2.95 -10.31 -5.98
C GLU A 122 2.52 -8.90 -5.56
N MET A 123 1.22 -8.60 -5.57
CA MET A 123 0.72 -7.29 -5.15
C MET A 123 1.03 -6.99 -3.67
N LYS A 124 0.99 -8.01 -2.81
CA LYS A 124 1.41 -7.90 -1.41
C LYS A 124 2.91 -7.65 -1.30
N ALA A 125 3.73 -8.36 -2.08
CA ALA A 125 5.18 -8.15 -2.11
C ALA A 125 5.53 -6.72 -2.54
N LEU A 126 4.91 -6.22 -3.62
CA LEU A 126 5.07 -4.84 -4.09
C LEU A 126 4.65 -3.83 -3.02
N SER A 127 3.55 -4.09 -2.31
CA SER A 127 3.11 -3.25 -1.19
C SER A 127 4.12 -3.24 -0.03
N GLY A 128 4.82 -4.36 0.21
CA GLY A 128 5.94 -4.44 1.13
C GLY A 128 7.12 -3.55 0.72
N VAL A 129 7.52 -3.59 -0.56
CA VAL A 129 8.59 -2.72 -1.10
C VAL A 129 8.22 -1.24 -0.96
N LEU A 130 6.96 -0.89 -1.21
CA LEU A 130 6.47 0.48 -1.04
C LEU A 130 6.46 0.90 0.43
N HIS A 131 6.20 -0.03 1.35
CA HIS A 131 6.29 0.20 2.79
C HIS A 131 7.73 0.51 3.22
N GLU A 132 8.68 -0.33 2.81
CA GLU A 132 10.12 -0.12 3.07
C GLU A 132 10.59 1.25 2.56
N SER A 133 10.13 1.68 1.39
CA SER A 133 10.44 3.01 0.82
C SER A 133 10.01 4.14 1.76
N GLY A 134 8.86 3.98 2.42
CA GLY A 134 8.36 4.91 3.44
C GLY A 134 9.15 4.86 4.74
N GLU A 135 9.65 3.69 5.15
CA GLU A 135 10.51 3.54 6.32
C GLU A 135 11.84 4.27 6.12
N ILE A 136 12.51 4.06 4.97
CA ILE A 136 13.76 4.74 4.61
C ILE A 136 13.57 6.27 4.63
N LEU A 137 12.48 6.77 4.05
CA LEU A 137 12.16 8.20 4.10
C LEU A 137 11.99 8.69 5.54
N ASN A 138 11.28 7.94 6.40
CA ASN A 138 11.02 8.36 7.77
C ASN A 138 12.29 8.35 8.65
N GLU A 139 13.16 7.36 8.46
CA GLU A 139 14.44 7.23 9.17
C GLU A 139 15.39 8.38 8.81
N HIS A 140 15.57 8.64 7.51
CA HIS A 140 16.58 9.59 7.03
C HIS A 140 16.03 11.00 6.75
N LYS A 141 14.78 11.30 7.10
CA LYS A 141 14.17 12.62 6.83
C LYS A 141 14.98 13.79 7.40
N LYS A 142 15.76 13.62 8.45
CA LYS A 142 16.58 14.72 9.02
C LYS A 142 17.80 15.03 8.16
N GLU A 143 18.29 14.06 7.39
CA GLU A 143 19.47 14.15 6.53
C GLU A 143 19.12 14.56 5.09
N MET A 144 17.84 14.80 4.83
CA MET A 144 17.35 15.19 3.51
C MET A 144 17.07 16.69 3.42
N LEU A 145 17.22 17.24 2.22
CA LEU A 145 16.71 18.56 1.87
C LEU A 145 15.17 18.53 1.80
N GLY A 146 14.53 19.67 2.09
CA GLY A 146 13.07 19.77 2.10
C GLY A 146 12.42 19.35 0.77
N GLU A 147 12.99 19.82 -0.34
CA GLU A 147 12.53 19.50 -1.71
C GLU A 147 12.59 17.99 -1.98
N HIS A 148 13.71 17.34 -1.64
CA HIS A 148 13.89 15.90 -1.85
C HIS A 148 12.94 15.06 -0.98
N LYS A 149 12.64 15.49 0.25
CA LYS A 149 11.65 14.83 1.11
C LYS A 149 10.26 14.88 0.49
N GLN A 150 9.87 16.06 0.02
CA GLN A 150 8.57 16.28 -0.59
C GLN A 150 8.39 15.39 -1.83
N GLU A 151 9.39 15.38 -2.70
CA GLU A 151 9.36 14.57 -3.93
C GLU A 151 9.25 13.07 -3.64
N CYS A 152 10.00 12.55 -2.65
CA CYS A 152 9.91 11.16 -2.23
C CYS A 152 8.53 10.85 -1.63
N PHE A 153 8.01 11.73 -0.77
CA PHE A 153 6.69 11.57 -0.16
C PHE A 153 5.59 11.50 -1.23
N GLU A 154 5.59 12.43 -2.19
CA GLU A 154 4.63 12.46 -3.28
C GLU A 154 4.73 11.24 -4.20
N ALA A 155 5.94 10.74 -4.46
CA ALA A 155 6.13 9.52 -5.24
C ALA A 155 5.52 8.30 -4.52
N ILE A 156 5.74 8.18 -3.21
CA ILE A 156 5.15 7.11 -2.39
C ILE A 156 3.62 7.20 -2.40
N GLN A 157 3.03 8.39 -2.22
CA GLN A 157 1.57 8.55 -2.24
C GLN A 157 0.98 8.16 -3.59
N ARG A 158 1.58 8.64 -4.70
CA ARG A 158 1.13 8.27 -6.05
C ARG A 158 1.15 6.76 -6.28
N MET A 159 2.18 6.05 -5.80
CA MET A 159 2.23 4.60 -5.94
C MET A 159 1.20 3.90 -5.05
N ARG A 160 0.91 4.43 -3.85
CA ARG A 160 -0.18 3.91 -2.99
C ARG A 160 -1.53 4.00 -3.69
N GLU A 161 -1.83 5.12 -4.33
CA GLU A 161 -3.06 5.29 -5.11
C GLU A 161 -3.17 4.23 -6.22
N VAL A 162 -2.06 3.93 -6.91
CA VAL A 162 -2.01 2.85 -7.91
C VAL A 162 -2.33 1.49 -7.28
N HIS A 163 -1.78 1.20 -6.10
CA HIS A 163 -2.07 -0.03 -5.37
C HIS A 163 -3.53 -0.12 -4.94
N ASP A 164 -4.09 0.97 -4.42
CA ASP A 164 -5.47 1.03 -3.96
C ASP A 164 -6.45 0.80 -5.11
N VAL A 165 -6.22 1.43 -6.27
CA VAL A 165 -7.01 1.19 -7.50
C VAL A 165 -6.95 -0.27 -7.92
N TRP A 166 -5.79 -0.93 -7.80
CA TRP A 166 -5.68 -2.36 -8.10
C TRP A 166 -6.54 -3.20 -7.14
N TRP A 167 -6.45 -2.93 -5.83
CA TRP A 167 -7.22 -3.67 -4.82
C TRP A 167 -8.73 -3.49 -4.98
N ASP A 168 -9.17 -2.29 -5.35
CA ASP A 168 -10.59 -2.01 -5.54
C ASP A 168 -11.15 -2.72 -6.77
N LYS A 169 -10.41 -2.74 -7.89
CA LYS A 169 -10.77 -3.56 -9.06
C LYS A 169 -10.83 -5.04 -8.73
N PHE A 170 -9.85 -5.55 -7.98
CA PHE A 170 -9.84 -6.94 -7.56
C PHE A 170 -11.07 -7.31 -6.70
N LYS A 171 -11.43 -6.45 -5.74
CA LYS A 171 -12.63 -6.64 -4.90
C LYS A 171 -13.91 -6.59 -5.73
N GLU A 172 -14.01 -5.66 -6.68
CA GLU A 172 -15.16 -5.54 -7.58
C GLU A 172 -15.33 -6.80 -8.43
N GLU A 173 -14.26 -7.29 -9.08
CA GLU A 173 -14.30 -8.52 -9.86
C GLU A 173 -14.69 -9.73 -9.01
N LYS A 174 -14.15 -9.83 -7.80
CA LYS A 174 -14.47 -10.92 -6.87
C LYS A 174 -15.94 -10.88 -6.46
N SER A 175 -16.47 -9.70 -6.14
CA SER A 175 -17.89 -9.51 -5.81
C SER A 175 -18.76 -9.90 -6.99
N LYS A 176 -18.44 -9.42 -8.19
CA LYS A 176 -19.20 -9.72 -9.41
C LYS A 176 -19.25 -11.22 -9.70
N ARG A 177 -18.12 -11.93 -9.58
CA ARG A 177 -18.09 -13.40 -9.78
C ARG A 177 -18.95 -14.13 -8.75
N HIS A 178 -18.96 -13.65 -7.50
CA HIS A 178 -19.80 -14.20 -6.45
C HIS A 178 -21.28 -13.94 -6.72
N ASP A 179 -21.64 -12.72 -7.12
CA ASP A 179 -23.02 -12.34 -7.45
C ASP A 179 -23.53 -13.12 -8.68
N ASP A 180 -22.71 -13.24 -9.72
CA ASP A 180 -23.00 -14.04 -10.92
C ASP A 180 -23.18 -15.52 -10.57
N PHE A 181 -22.35 -16.05 -9.67
CA PHE A 181 -22.49 -17.42 -9.16
C PHE A 181 -23.82 -17.59 -8.41
N GLN A 182 -24.12 -16.72 -7.45
CA GLN A 182 -25.37 -16.77 -6.69
C GLN A 182 -26.60 -16.62 -7.60
N ALA A 183 -26.56 -15.69 -8.57
CA ALA A 183 -27.63 -15.49 -9.54
C ALA A 183 -27.86 -16.75 -10.40
N ARG A 184 -26.78 -17.42 -10.82
CA ARG A 184 -26.86 -18.69 -11.56
C ARG A 184 -27.47 -19.79 -10.70
N VAL A 185 -27.05 -19.95 -9.45
CA VAL A 185 -27.59 -20.97 -8.54
C VAL A 185 -29.06 -20.72 -8.24
N ARG A 186 -29.48 -19.47 -7.97
CA ARG A 186 -30.90 -19.12 -7.77
C ARG A 186 -31.77 -19.42 -9.01
N ARG A 187 -31.27 -19.12 -10.21
CA ARG A 187 -31.97 -19.44 -11.46
C ARG A 187 -32.14 -20.95 -11.65
N ASN A 188 -31.11 -21.73 -11.28
CA ASN A 188 -31.19 -23.20 -11.32
C ASN A 188 -32.22 -23.73 -10.32
N LEU A 189 -32.24 -23.21 -9.09
CA LEU A 189 -33.23 -23.57 -8.07
C LEU A 189 -34.66 -23.30 -8.55
N GLU A 190 -34.93 -22.11 -9.07
CA GLU A 190 -36.25 -21.76 -9.61
C GLU A 190 -36.68 -22.72 -10.72
N ALA A 191 -35.77 -23.02 -11.66
CA ALA A 191 -36.04 -23.97 -12.74
C ALA A 191 -36.28 -25.39 -12.22
N ASN A 192 -35.54 -25.83 -11.20
CA ASN A 192 -35.69 -27.16 -10.61
C ASN A 192 -36.98 -27.28 -9.78
N HIS A 193 -37.36 -26.27 -8.99
CA HIS A 193 -38.66 -26.24 -8.30
C HIS A 193 -39.83 -26.30 -9.29
N GLU A 194 -39.74 -25.57 -10.41
CA GLU A 194 -40.78 -25.61 -11.43
C GLU A 194 -40.86 -26.99 -12.12
N ARG A 195 -39.72 -27.65 -12.35
CA ARG A 195 -39.68 -29.03 -12.86
C ARG A 195 -40.26 -30.01 -11.85
N HIS A 196 -39.93 -29.86 -10.57
CA HIS A 196 -40.46 -30.67 -9.47
C HIS A 196 -41.98 -30.57 -9.44
N ARG A 197 -42.53 -29.35 -9.38
CA ARG A 197 -43.98 -29.09 -9.42
C ARG A 197 -44.65 -29.79 -10.60
N LYS A 198 -44.14 -29.61 -11.82
CA LYS A 198 -44.70 -30.24 -13.03
C LYS A 198 -44.64 -31.76 -12.98
N ALA A 199 -43.56 -32.33 -12.45
CA ALA A 199 -43.43 -33.77 -12.30
C ALA A 199 -44.40 -34.31 -11.24
N THR A 200 -44.59 -33.61 -10.13
CA THR A 200 -45.58 -33.94 -9.10
C THR A 200 -47.01 -33.86 -9.64
N ASP A 201 -47.39 -32.81 -10.37
CA ASP A 201 -48.71 -32.69 -11.00
C ASP A 201 -48.96 -33.85 -12.00
N ALA A 202 -47.94 -34.18 -12.80
CA ALA A 202 -48.02 -35.30 -13.73
C ALA A 202 -48.15 -36.66 -13.02
N LEU A 203 -47.45 -36.83 -11.90
CA LEU A 203 -47.53 -38.02 -11.05
C LEU A 203 -48.94 -38.18 -10.46
N GLU A 204 -49.51 -37.12 -9.90
CA GLU A 204 -50.86 -37.12 -9.33
C GLU A 204 -51.89 -37.54 -10.38
N HIS A 205 -51.84 -36.94 -11.57
CA HIS A 205 -52.73 -37.28 -12.66
C HIS A 205 -52.55 -38.73 -13.17
N CYS A 206 -51.31 -39.24 -13.22
CA CYS A 206 -51.09 -40.65 -13.59
C CYS A 206 -51.61 -41.61 -12.51
N ARG A 207 -51.43 -41.31 -11.23
CA ARG A 207 -51.97 -42.10 -10.11
C ARG A 207 -53.49 -42.13 -10.13
N ALA A 208 -54.15 -40.98 -10.30
CA ALA A 208 -55.61 -40.90 -10.41
C ALA A 208 -56.15 -41.76 -11.56
N LYS A 209 -55.48 -41.75 -12.72
CA LYS A 209 -55.84 -42.62 -13.86
C LYS A 209 -55.60 -44.10 -13.58
N ALA A 210 -54.53 -44.44 -12.88
CA ALA A 210 -54.27 -45.82 -12.49
C ALA A 210 -55.36 -46.34 -11.53
N ASP A 211 -55.79 -45.51 -10.58
CA ASP A 211 -56.88 -45.85 -9.65
C ASP A 211 -58.22 -46.00 -10.37
N GLU A 212 -58.52 -45.14 -11.34
CA GLU A 212 -59.69 -45.27 -12.20
C GLU A 212 -59.65 -46.60 -12.99
N LEU A 213 -58.52 -46.93 -13.63
CA LEU A 213 -58.36 -48.19 -14.36
C LEU A 213 -58.50 -49.40 -13.43
N ARG A 214 -57.91 -49.37 -12.23
CA ARG A 214 -58.07 -50.42 -11.22
C ARG A 214 -59.54 -50.62 -10.84
N SER A 215 -60.29 -49.53 -10.65
CA SER A 215 -61.72 -49.59 -10.36
C SER A 215 -62.54 -50.17 -11.52
N GLN A 216 -62.21 -49.80 -12.76
CA GLN A 216 -62.88 -50.32 -13.94
C GLN A 216 -62.55 -51.81 -14.18
N ILE A 217 -61.29 -52.24 -13.97
CA ILE A 217 -60.86 -53.65 -14.00
C ILE A 217 -61.66 -54.46 -12.97
N ALA A 218 -61.74 -53.98 -11.73
CA ALA A 218 -62.46 -54.67 -10.65
C ALA A 218 -63.98 -54.81 -10.91
N SER A 219 -64.55 -53.94 -11.74
CA SER A 219 -65.98 -53.95 -12.10
C SER A 219 -66.26 -54.44 -13.53
N ALA A 220 -65.24 -54.98 -14.21
CA ALA A 220 -65.35 -55.46 -15.56
C ALA A 220 -66.30 -56.65 -15.65
N TRP A 221 -67.21 -56.60 -16.63
CA TRP A 221 -68.16 -57.69 -16.90
C TRP A 221 -67.65 -58.68 -17.96
N ASN A 222 -66.48 -58.42 -18.56
CA ASN A 222 -65.87 -59.22 -19.62
C ASN A 222 -64.35 -59.33 -19.41
N ASP A 223 -63.84 -60.56 -19.37
CA ASP A 223 -62.43 -60.90 -19.16
C ASP A 223 -61.52 -60.31 -20.26
N ASP A 224 -61.95 -60.31 -21.53
CA ASP A 224 -61.14 -59.74 -22.63
C ASP A 224 -60.94 -58.21 -22.50
N TRP A 225 -61.91 -57.52 -21.89
CA TRP A 225 -61.75 -56.10 -21.60
C TRP A 225 -60.83 -55.89 -20.39
N ALA A 226 -60.97 -56.72 -19.34
CA ALA A 226 -60.13 -56.68 -18.15
C ALA A 226 -58.65 -56.90 -18.49
N ASP A 227 -58.33 -57.93 -19.28
CA ASP A 227 -56.95 -58.26 -19.70
C ASP A 227 -56.27 -57.09 -20.44
N ARG A 228 -57.01 -56.39 -21.32
CA ARG A 228 -56.47 -55.23 -22.04
C ARG A 228 -56.26 -54.03 -21.11
N ALA A 229 -57.18 -53.81 -20.19
CA ALA A 229 -57.09 -52.75 -19.20
C ALA A 229 -55.92 -52.99 -18.22
N GLU A 230 -55.63 -54.24 -17.83
CA GLU A 230 -54.43 -54.61 -17.07
C GLU A 230 -53.14 -54.26 -17.84
N GLY A 231 -53.10 -54.54 -19.14
CA GLY A 231 -51.98 -54.16 -20.00
C GLY A 231 -51.77 -52.63 -20.09
N TRP A 232 -52.83 -51.83 -20.00
CA TRP A 232 -52.73 -50.37 -19.91
C TRP A 232 -52.31 -49.88 -18.53
N LEU A 233 -52.83 -50.51 -17.47
CA LEU A 233 -52.47 -50.23 -16.09
C LEU A 233 -50.97 -50.46 -15.86
N SER A 234 -50.42 -51.59 -16.31
CA SER A 234 -48.99 -51.89 -16.19
C SER A 234 -48.11 -50.81 -16.85
N LYS A 235 -48.45 -50.37 -18.07
CA LYS A 235 -47.72 -49.28 -18.74
C LYS A 235 -47.82 -47.95 -18.00
N LEU A 236 -48.95 -47.70 -17.34
CA LEU A 236 -49.15 -46.48 -16.56
C LEU A 236 -48.37 -46.53 -15.24
N GLU A 237 -48.28 -47.70 -14.61
CA GLU A 237 -47.46 -47.94 -13.42
C GLU A 237 -45.96 -47.81 -13.70
N ASP A 238 -45.48 -48.32 -14.84
CA ASP A 238 -44.09 -48.10 -15.30
C ASP A 238 -43.80 -46.59 -15.44
N LYS A 239 -44.73 -45.85 -16.04
CA LYS A 239 -44.62 -44.39 -16.19
C LYS A 239 -44.64 -43.67 -14.83
N ILE A 240 -45.44 -44.13 -13.87
CA ILE A 240 -45.46 -43.61 -12.50
C ILE A 240 -44.07 -43.77 -11.87
N ALA A 241 -43.47 -44.97 -11.96
CA ALA A 241 -42.15 -45.24 -11.41
C ALA A 241 -41.04 -44.40 -12.09
N ASP A 242 -41.15 -44.14 -13.40
CA ASP A 242 -40.23 -43.24 -14.11
C ASP A 242 -40.35 -41.80 -13.61
N ILE A 243 -41.57 -41.30 -13.38
CA ILE A 243 -41.79 -39.93 -12.87
C ILE A 243 -41.27 -39.81 -11.43
N GLU A 244 -41.48 -40.81 -10.58
CA GLU A 244 -40.98 -40.83 -9.20
C GLU A 244 -39.45 -40.76 -9.15
N ARG A 245 -38.75 -41.55 -9.98
CA ARG A 245 -37.27 -41.46 -10.12
C ARG A 245 -36.82 -40.08 -10.59
N SER A 246 -37.56 -39.47 -11.51
CA SER A 246 -37.26 -38.11 -11.96
C SER A 246 -37.46 -37.07 -10.85
N ILE A 247 -38.47 -37.23 -9.98
CA ILE A 247 -38.71 -36.33 -8.84
C ILE A 247 -37.55 -36.43 -7.86
N GLU A 248 -37.13 -37.64 -7.48
CA GLU A 248 -36.00 -37.86 -6.57
C GLU A 248 -34.71 -37.17 -7.08
N GLN A 249 -34.40 -37.33 -8.37
CA GLN A 249 -33.25 -36.67 -8.99
C GLN A 249 -33.35 -35.14 -8.94
N ILE A 250 -34.54 -34.57 -9.14
CA ILE A 250 -34.74 -33.12 -9.06
C ILE A 250 -34.58 -32.62 -7.61
N GLU A 251 -35.08 -33.37 -6.63
CA GLU A 251 -34.91 -33.05 -5.20
C GLU A 251 -33.44 -33.05 -4.79
N ASP A 252 -32.64 -33.98 -5.31
CA ASP A 252 -31.20 -34.01 -5.08
C ASP A 252 -30.51 -32.76 -5.67
N TRP A 253 -30.87 -32.34 -6.88
CA TRP A 253 -30.34 -31.10 -7.48
C TRP A 253 -30.75 -29.86 -6.69
N ILE A 254 -31.98 -29.79 -6.19
CA ILE A 254 -32.44 -28.68 -5.34
C ILE A 254 -31.59 -28.62 -4.07
N ARG A 255 -31.42 -29.76 -3.38
CA ARG A 255 -30.63 -29.84 -2.14
C ARG A 255 -29.17 -29.41 -2.36
N GLU A 256 -28.58 -29.85 -3.47
CA GLU A 256 -27.21 -29.48 -3.85
C GLU A 256 -27.08 -27.96 -4.08
N ASP A 257 -28.01 -27.35 -4.81
CA ASP A 257 -27.99 -25.93 -5.10
C ASP A 257 -28.34 -25.06 -3.88
N GLU A 258 -29.23 -25.52 -2.98
CA GLU A 258 -29.48 -24.88 -1.68
C GLU A 258 -28.22 -24.87 -0.80
N SER A 259 -27.50 -25.99 -0.77
CA SER A 259 -26.23 -26.09 -0.03
C SER A 259 -25.14 -25.16 -0.60
N LYS A 260 -25.19 -24.79 -1.89
CA LYS A 260 -24.25 -23.84 -2.50
C LYS A 260 -24.53 -22.38 -2.12
N LEU A 261 -25.69 -22.08 -1.54
CA LEU A 261 -26.09 -20.73 -1.12
C LEU A 261 -25.94 -20.47 0.39
N GLN A 262 -25.62 -21.50 1.18
CA GLN A 262 -25.34 -21.42 2.62
C GLN A 262 -23.88 -21.08 2.88
#